data_AF-A0A967Z568-F1
#
_entry.id   AF-A0A967Z568-F1
#
_cell.length_a   1.000
_cell.length_b   1.000
_cell.length_c   1.000
_cell.angle_alpha   90.00
_cell.angle_beta   90.00
_cell.angle_gamma   90.00
#
_symmetry.space_group_name_H-M   'P 1'
#
loop_
_entity.id
_entity.type
_entity.pdbx_description
1 polymer ?
#
loop_
_entity_poly.entity_id
_entity_poly.type
_entity_poly.pdbx_seq_one_letter_code
_entity_poly.pdbx_strand_id
1 'polypeptide(L)'
;MAIHQDGPFTHIGKSEPAGLDGNENLHYGLELFKRGYVVICQDRYYHAERRRIPNPGQAGSHMMRDLNRWLKWAGQLILKGRTHFGKEVYDLMRAVDVLYTYDFVDRDKIGAIGHSAGGNVLVYFMFVDQRVTVG
;
A
#
# COMPACT_ATOMS: atom_id res chain seq x y z
N MET A 1 1.16 -4.17 -9.29
CA MET A 1 0.74 -3.47 -8.05
C MET A 1 1.65 -2.28 -7.81
N ALA A 2 1.12 -1.16 -7.31
CA ALA A 2 1.91 0.02 -6.98
C ALA A 2 1.77 0.36 -5.48
N ILE A 3 2.87 0.27 -4.74
CA ILE A 3 2.88 0.26 -3.26
C ILE A 3 3.51 1.54 -2.71
N HIS A 4 2.70 2.41 -2.12
CA HIS A 4 3.15 3.72 -1.63
C HIS A 4 4.08 3.66 -0.40
N GLN A 5 4.91 4.69 -0.27
CA GLN A 5 5.79 4.99 0.87
C GLN A 5 5.02 5.46 2.11
N ASP A 6 5.71 5.53 3.25
CA ASP A 6 5.16 6.08 4.49
C ASP A 6 5.15 7.63 4.47
N GLY A 7 6.23 8.26 3.99
CA GLY A 7 6.36 9.72 3.90
C GLY A 7 6.00 10.49 5.19
N PRO A 8 6.06 11.83 5.19
CA PRO A 8 5.44 12.63 6.26
C PRO A 8 3.91 12.74 6.08
N PHE A 9 3.36 12.19 4.99
CA PHE A 9 2.00 12.43 4.53
C PHE A 9 1.15 11.15 4.57
N THR A 10 0.93 10.62 5.77
CA THR A 10 0.11 9.42 5.98
C THR A 10 -1.33 9.53 5.46
N HIS A 11 -1.77 10.74 5.10
CA HIS A 11 -3.09 11.05 4.55
C HIS A 11 -3.26 10.76 3.07
N ILE A 12 -2.17 10.71 2.29
CA ILE A 12 -2.22 10.58 0.84
C ILE A 12 -2.41 9.12 0.45
N GLY A 13 -1.55 8.23 0.95
CA GLY A 13 -1.64 6.79 0.73
C GLY A 13 -1.67 6.41 -0.76
N LYS A 14 -2.69 5.64 -1.16
CA LYS A 14 -2.88 5.13 -2.52
C LYS A 14 -3.02 6.23 -3.59
N SER A 15 -3.44 7.43 -3.21
CA SER A 15 -3.65 8.53 -4.15
C SER A 15 -2.35 8.98 -4.82
N GLU A 16 -1.20 8.81 -4.15
CA GLU A 16 0.10 9.20 -4.70
C GLU A 16 0.52 8.31 -5.88
N PRO A 17 0.69 6.98 -5.74
CA PRO A 17 1.00 6.14 -6.89
C PRO A 17 -0.10 6.16 -7.96
N ALA A 18 -1.37 6.41 -7.59
CA ALA A 18 -2.47 6.56 -8.54
C ALA A 18 -2.42 7.87 -9.36
N GLY A 19 -1.55 8.82 -8.99
CA GLY A 19 -1.41 10.10 -9.66
C GLY A 19 -2.54 11.09 -9.41
N LEU A 20 -3.16 11.01 -8.23
CA LEU A 20 -4.29 11.85 -7.82
C LEU A 20 -3.87 12.94 -6.82
N ASP A 21 -2.76 12.75 -6.13
CA ASP A 21 -2.26 13.66 -5.08
C ASP A 21 -0.75 13.41 -4.85
N GLY A 22 -0.10 14.20 -3.99
CA GLY A 22 1.31 14.03 -3.62
C GLY A 22 2.32 14.43 -4.70
N ASN A 23 3.51 13.83 -4.66
CA ASN A 23 4.61 14.18 -5.55
C ASN A 23 4.48 13.45 -6.90
N GLU A 24 4.52 14.20 -8.00
CA GLU A 24 4.44 13.67 -9.37
C GLU A 24 5.50 12.59 -9.67
N ASN A 25 6.70 12.70 -9.07
CA ASN A 25 7.77 11.70 -9.21
C ASN A 25 7.43 10.35 -8.57
N LEU A 26 6.34 10.28 -7.79
CA LEU A 26 5.87 9.08 -7.12
C LEU A 26 4.57 8.54 -7.73
N HIS A 27 4.14 9.07 -8.88
CA HIS A 27 2.95 8.64 -9.63
C HIS A 27 3.22 7.39 -10.50
N TYR A 28 4.10 6.50 -10.06
CA TYR A 28 4.53 5.33 -10.85
C TYR A 28 3.40 4.34 -11.16
N GLY A 29 2.31 4.33 -10.39
CA GLY A 29 1.12 3.55 -10.73
C GLY A 29 0.38 4.13 -11.94
N LEU A 30 0.23 5.47 -12.01
CA LEU A 30 -0.31 6.16 -13.19
C LEU A 30 0.59 5.97 -14.42
N GLU A 31 1.91 6.01 -14.25
CA GLU A 31 2.85 5.75 -15.34
C GLU A 31 2.70 4.33 -15.91
N LEU A 32 2.58 3.32 -15.04
CA LEU A 32 2.32 1.94 -15.47
C LEU A 32 0.97 1.83 -16.18
N PHE A 33 -0.08 2.47 -15.65
CA PHE A 33 -1.39 2.48 -16.29
C PHE A 33 -1.32 3.07 -17.71
N LYS A 34 -0.63 4.20 -17.89
CA LYS A 34 -0.40 4.83 -19.20
C LYS A 34 0.39 3.95 -20.18
N ARG A 35 1.16 2.99 -19.69
CA ARG A 35 1.90 2.00 -20.49
C ARG A 35 1.09 0.73 -20.81
N GLY A 36 -0.19 0.69 -20.44
CA GLY A 36 -1.10 -0.42 -20.75
C GLY A 36 -1.20 -1.49 -19.68
N TYR A 37 -0.68 -1.27 -18.47
CA TYR A 37 -0.82 -2.21 -17.37
C TYR A 37 -2.15 -1.99 -16.61
N VAL A 38 -2.72 -3.08 -16.10
CA VAL A 38 -3.75 -3.00 -15.04
C VAL A 38 -3.04 -2.75 -13.71
N VAL A 39 -3.39 -1.66 -13.03
CA VAL A 39 -2.70 -1.24 -11.81
C VAL A 39 -3.68 -1.14 -10.65
N ILE A 40 -3.33 -1.81 -9.55
CA ILE A 40 -3.98 -1.61 -8.25
C ILE A 40 -3.03 -0.85 -7.32
N CYS A 41 -3.57 0.22 -6.72
CA CYS A 41 -2.93 1.03 -5.69
C CYS A 41 -3.76 0.88 -4.40
N GLN A 42 -3.27 0.11 -3.44
CA GLN A 42 -3.94 -0.06 -2.15
C GLN A 42 -3.28 0.80 -1.07
N ASP A 43 -4.10 1.26 -0.12
CA ASP A 43 -3.60 1.88 1.10
C ASP A 43 -2.88 0.82 1.95
N ARG A 44 -1.61 1.08 2.23
CA ARG A 44 -0.85 0.34 3.24
C ARG A 44 -1.47 0.51 4.61
N TYR A 45 -1.04 -0.33 5.54
CA TYR A 45 -1.59 -0.30 6.89
C TYR A 45 -1.50 1.13 7.44
N TYR A 46 -2.46 1.54 8.25
CA TYR A 46 -2.53 2.88 8.87
C TYR A 46 -2.51 4.12 7.93
N HIS A 47 -2.64 4.01 6.61
CA HIS A 47 -2.63 5.16 5.68
C HIS A 47 -3.99 5.54 5.13
N ALA A 48 -4.13 6.80 4.68
CA ALA A 48 -5.31 7.41 4.08
C ALA A 48 -6.63 6.99 4.76
N GLU A 49 -7.51 6.27 4.07
CA GLU A 49 -8.80 5.78 4.60
C GLU A 49 -8.61 4.81 5.77
N ARG A 50 -7.49 4.08 5.80
CA ARG A 50 -7.17 3.12 6.85
C ARG A 50 -6.73 3.78 8.14
N ARG A 51 -6.45 5.09 8.17
CA ARG A 51 -6.20 5.86 9.41
C ARG A 51 -7.40 5.91 10.36
N ARG A 52 -8.62 5.70 9.83
CA ARG A 52 -9.90 5.76 10.58
C ARG A 52 -10.00 7.03 11.44
N ILE A 53 -9.70 8.19 10.86
CA ILE A 53 -9.80 9.48 11.55
C ILE A 53 -11.28 9.86 11.64
N PRO A 54 -11.85 10.05 12.84
CA PRO A 54 -13.29 10.27 13.00
C PRO A 54 -13.80 11.59 12.43
N ASN A 55 -12.90 12.56 12.17
CA ASN A 55 -13.28 13.93 11.84
C ASN A 55 -12.64 14.37 10.51
N PRO A 56 -13.44 14.60 9.44
CA PRO A 56 -12.94 15.03 8.12
C PRO A 56 -12.12 16.32 8.15
N GLY A 57 -12.40 17.23 9.09
CA GLY A 57 -11.64 18.48 9.27
C GLY A 57 -10.20 18.31 9.78
N GLN A 58 -9.79 17.09 10.12
CA GLN A 58 -8.40 16.75 10.51
C GLN A 58 -7.74 15.81 9.48
N ALA A 59 -8.20 15.85 8.22
CA ALA A 59 -7.75 14.98 7.15
C ALA A 59 -6.26 15.14 6.81
N GLY A 60 -5.65 16.29 7.13
CA GLY A 60 -4.21 16.52 6.98
C GLY A 60 -3.32 15.59 7.81
N SER A 61 -2.02 15.66 7.55
CA SER A 61 -1.02 14.94 8.34
C SER A 61 -0.87 15.58 9.72
N HIS A 62 -1.00 14.77 10.78
CA HIS A 62 -0.65 15.17 12.13
C HIS A 62 0.35 14.15 12.68
N MET A 63 1.62 14.39 12.42
CA MET A 63 2.71 13.42 12.64
C MET A 63 2.63 12.70 13.99
N MET A 64 2.47 13.43 15.11
CA MET A 64 2.42 12.82 16.44
C MET A 64 1.15 11.98 16.65
N ARG A 65 -0.01 12.46 16.18
CA ARG A 65 -1.28 11.70 16.24
C ARG A 65 -1.18 10.42 15.41
N ASP A 66 -0.65 10.53 14.21
CA ASP A 66 -0.58 9.44 13.24
C ASP A 66 0.46 8.39 13.68
N LEU A 67 1.61 8.83 14.22
CA LEU A 67 2.60 7.96 14.86
C LEU A 67 2.02 7.23 16.08
N ASN A 68 1.33 7.93 16.98
CA ASN A 68 0.72 7.31 18.16
C ASN A 68 -0.35 6.28 17.78
N ARG A 69 -1.14 6.55 16.73
CA ARG A 69 -2.10 5.59 16.18
C ARG A 69 -1.40 4.38 15.60
N TRP A 70 -0.36 4.59 14.80
CA TRP A 70 0.45 3.50 14.26
C TRP A 70 1.02 2.63 15.36
N LEU A 71 1.70 3.22 16.36
CA LEU A 71 2.27 2.50 17.50
C LEU A 71 1.20 1.70 18.27
N LYS A 72 0.05 2.31 18.55
CA LYS A 72 -1.07 1.62 19.21
C LYS A 72 -1.50 0.39 18.41
N TRP A 73 -1.70 0.53 17.11
CA TRP A 73 -2.20 -0.54 16.26
C TRP A 73 -1.16 -1.61 15.95
N ALA A 74 0.11 -1.24 15.79
CA ALA A 74 1.22 -2.17 15.69
C ALA A 74 1.35 -2.97 16.99
N GLY A 75 1.22 -2.32 18.15
CA GLY A 75 1.17 -2.99 19.45
C GLY A 75 0.05 -4.01 19.57
N GLN A 76 -1.16 -3.68 19.08
CA GLN A 76 -2.29 -4.63 19.05
C GLN A 76 -2.03 -5.85 18.14
N LEU A 77 -1.26 -5.70 17.06
CA LEU A 77 -0.84 -6.83 16.24
C LEU A 77 0.14 -7.72 17.01
N ILE A 78 1.13 -7.13 17.66
CA ILE A 78 2.15 -7.86 18.44
C ILE A 78 1.51 -8.67 19.56
N LEU A 79 0.56 -8.10 20.29
CA LEU A 79 -0.20 -8.80 21.34
C LEU A 79 -0.98 -10.03 20.82
N LYS A 80 -1.23 -10.10 19.51
CA LYS A 80 -1.91 -11.22 18.83
C LYS A 80 -0.94 -12.14 18.09
N GLY A 81 0.36 -12.04 18.34
CA GLY A 81 1.39 -12.82 17.65
C GLY A 81 1.58 -12.44 16.18
N ARG A 82 1.24 -11.20 15.79
CA ARG A 82 1.35 -10.70 14.42
C ARG A 82 2.27 -9.48 14.36
N THR A 83 2.85 -9.22 13.19
CA THR A 83 3.66 -8.03 12.94
C THR A 83 2.93 -7.07 11.99
N HIS A 84 3.31 -5.79 12.02
CA HIS A 84 2.79 -4.81 11.06
C HIS A 84 3.20 -5.18 9.62
N PHE A 85 4.44 -5.62 9.40
CA PHE A 85 4.89 -6.16 8.11
C PHE A 85 4.05 -7.35 7.65
N GLY A 86 3.80 -8.33 8.52
CA GLY A 86 2.97 -9.48 8.18
C GLY A 86 1.53 -9.08 7.83
N LYS A 87 1.00 -8.03 8.47
CA LYS A 87 -0.31 -7.47 8.12
C LYS A 87 -0.30 -6.79 6.75
N GLU A 88 0.75 -6.04 6.41
CA GLU A 88 0.87 -5.41 5.10
C GLU A 88 1.06 -6.43 3.98
N VAL A 89 1.91 -7.44 4.18
CA VAL A 89 2.07 -8.56 3.25
C VAL A 89 0.74 -9.28 3.04
N TYR A 90 0.01 -9.58 4.12
CA TYR A 90 -1.32 -10.19 4.00
C TYR A 90 -2.28 -9.34 3.18
N ASP A 91 -2.29 -8.01 3.37
CA ASP A 91 -3.15 -7.11 2.60
C ASP A 91 -2.75 -7.07 1.12
N LEU A 92 -1.45 -7.11 0.81
CA LEU A 92 -0.93 -7.20 -0.55
C LEU A 92 -1.37 -8.50 -1.23
N MET A 93 -1.32 -9.63 -0.52
CA MET A 93 -1.85 -10.91 -1.03
C MET A 93 -3.35 -10.83 -1.34
N ARG A 94 -4.14 -10.12 -0.52
CA ARG A 94 -5.56 -9.89 -0.80
C ARG A 94 -5.78 -8.98 -2.02
N ALA A 95 -4.89 -8.02 -2.25
CA ALA A 95 -4.95 -7.20 -3.46
C ALA A 95 -4.66 -8.01 -4.74
N VAL A 96 -3.79 -9.02 -4.67
CA VAL A 96 -3.62 -10.00 -5.77
C VAL A 96 -4.91 -10.82 -5.97
N ASP A 97 -5.57 -11.24 -4.90
CA ASP A 97 -6.84 -11.96 -5.02
C ASP A 97 -7.91 -11.12 -5.74
N VAL A 98 -7.97 -9.82 -5.47
CA VAL A 98 -8.85 -8.88 -6.18
C VAL A 98 -8.49 -8.81 -7.66
N LEU A 99 -7.21 -8.69 -8.01
CA LEU A 99 -6.77 -8.72 -9.41
C LEU A 99 -7.20 -10.01 -10.12
N TYR A 100 -7.16 -11.15 -9.43
CA TYR A 100 -7.55 -12.45 -9.98
C TYR A 100 -9.05 -12.55 -10.33
N THR A 101 -9.90 -11.70 -9.73
CA THR A 101 -11.33 -11.68 -10.04
C THR A 101 -11.68 -11.07 -11.39
N TYR A 102 -10.73 -10.41 -12.06
CA TYR A 102 -10.97 -9.74 -13.33
C TYR A 102 -10.40 -10.55 -14.49
N ASP A 103 -11.25 -10.85 -15.49
CA ASP A 103 -10.85 -11.65 -16.66
C ASP A 103 -9.87 -10.91 -17.59
N PHE A 104 -9.81 -9.59 -17.51
CA PHE A 104 -8.86 -8.75 -18.26
C PHE A 104 -7.47 -8.69 -17.61
N VAL A 105 -7.25 -9.37 -16.48
CA VAL A 105 -5.93 -9.47 -15.83
C VAL A 105 -5.26 -10.77 -16.25
N ASP A 106 -4.07 -10.65 -16.84
CA ASP A 106 -3.18 -11.79 -17.13
C ASP A 106 -2.56 -12.29 -15.81
N ARG A 107 -3.07 -13.44 -15.32
CA ARG A 107 -2.68 -14.02 -14.03
C ARG A 107 -1.25 -14.56 -13.99
N ASP A 108 -0.63 -14.76 -15.15
CA ASP A 108 0.76 -15.21 -15.29
C ASP A 108 1.75 -14.02 -15.30
N LYS A 109 1.24 -12.78 -15.36
CA LYS A 109 2.03 -11.54 -15.45
C LYS A 109 1.71 -10.55 -14.32
N ILE A 110 1.84 -11.02 -13.08
CA ILE A 110 1.67 -10.16 -11.91
C ILE A 110 3.04 -9.65 -11.43
N GLY A 111 3.24 -8.35 -11.51
CA GLY A 111 4.39 -7.65 -10.93
C GLY A 111 3.98 -6.66 -9.85
N ALA A 112 4.94 -6.22 -9.05
CA ALA A 112 4.74 -5.17 -8.06
C ALA A 112 5.91 -4.18 -8.06
N ILE A 113 5.65 -2.93 -7.73
CA ILE A 113 6.66 -1.88 -7.56
C ILE A 113 6.34 -1.10 -6.29
N GLY A 114 7.37 -0.65 -5.59
CA GLY A 114 7.20 0.14 -4.38
C GLY A 114 8.38 1.06 -4.11
N HIS A 115 8.10 2.18 -3.42
CA HIS A 115 9.12 3.16 -3.06
C HIS A 115 9.29 3.24 -1.54
N SER A 116 10.53 3.36 -1.06
CA SER A 116 10.88 3.47 0.36
C SER A 116 10.20 2.36 1.20
N ALA A 117 9.33 2.70 2.15
CA ALA A 117 8.59 1.72 2.93
C ALA A 117 7.70 0.78 2.08
N GLY A 118 7.21 1.24 0.92
CA GLY A 118 6.55 0.39 -0.07
C GLY A 118 7.50 -0.59 -0.75
N GLY A 119 8.75 -0.18 -0.99
CA GLY A 119 9.82 -1.08 -1.47
C GLY A 119 10.30 -2.05 -0.40
N ASN A 120 10.34 -1.62 0.86
CA ASN A 120 10.68 -2.51 1.99
C ASN A 120 9.69 -3.66 2.12
N VAL A 121 8.38 -3.38 2.09
CA VAL A 121 7.37 -4.44 2.19
C VAL A 121 7.30 -5.31 0.93
N LEU A 122 7.63 -4.75 -0.25
CA LEU A 122 7.67 -5.49 -1.52
C LEU A 122 8.56 -6.74 -1.45
N VAL A 123 9.74 -6.63 -0.83
CA VAL A 123 10.68 -7.76 -0.70
C VAL A 123 10.03 -8.94 0.06
N TYR A 124 9.40 -8.67 1.20
CA TYR A 124 8.70 -9.70 1.97
C TYR A 124 7.47 -10.23 1.25
N PHE A 125 6.77 -9.35 0.54
CA PHE A 125 5.59 -9.73 -0.21
C PHE A 125 5.91 -10.71 -1.34
N MET A 126 6.93 -10.41 -2.16
CA MET A 126 7.39 -11.33 -3.20
C MET A 126 7.94 -12.65 -2.64
N PHE A 127 8.56 -12.61 -1.46
CA PHE A 127 8.99 -13.83 -0.78
C PHE A 127 7.80 -14.72 -0.38
N VAL A 128 6.71 -14.14 0.11
CA VAL A 128 5.55 -14.90 0.62
C VAL A 128 4.58 -15.29 -0.49
N ASP A 129 4.33 -14.43 -1.47
CA ASP A 129 3.33 -14.62 -2.52
C ASP A 129 3.98 -14.85 -3.89
N GLN A 130 4.20 -16.13 -4.21
CA GLN A 130 4.86 -16.57 -5.44
C GLN A 130 4.07 -16.26 -6.72
N ARG A 131 2.85 -15.72 -6.61
CA ARG A 131 2.11 -15.20 -7.76
C ARG A 131 2.73 -13.92 -8.30
N VAL A 132 3.49 -13.18 -7.48
CA VAL A 132 4.18 -11.96 -7.90
C VAL A 132 5.58 -12.31 -8.39
N THR A 133 5.78 -12.23 -9.70
CA THR A 133 6.97 -12.78 -10.37
C THR A 133 8.04 -11.73 -10.69
N VAL A 134 7.71 -10.44 -10.61
CA VAL A 134 8.61 -9.32 -10.89
C VAL A 134 8.42 -8.19 -9.86
N GLY A 135 9.54 -7.57 -9.47
CA GLY A 135 9.66 -6.50 -8.47
C GLY A 135 10.46 -5.31 -8.97
#